data_AF-A0A645G2F2-F1
#
_entry.id   AF-A0A645G2F2-F1
#
_cell.length_a   1.000
_cell.length_b   1.000
_cell.length_c   1.000
_cell.angle_alpha   90.00
_cell.angle_beta   90.00
_cell.angle_gamma   90.00
#
_symmetry.space_group_name_H-M   'P 1'
#
loop_
_entity.id
_entity.type
_entity.pdbx_description
1 polymer ?
#
loop_
_entity_poly.entity_id
_entity_poly.type
_entity_poly.pdbx_seq_one_letter_code
_entity_poly.pdbx_strand_id
1 'polypeptide(L)'
;MSFVGPRPEVKKYTDLYNEEQKKVLTVVPGITDYASIKFRNENDLLSASDNPEKLYIEEIMPEKLNLNLKYIADNNVFKDIKIIFDTFYTIINH
;
A
#
# COMPACT_ATOMS: atom_id res chain seq x y z
N MET A 1 -10.39 9.02 -8.51
CA MET A 1 -9.07 8.40 -8.23
C MET A 1 -8.05 9.51 -8.19
N SER A 2 -7.12 9.44 -7.23
CA SER A 2 -5.96 10.32 -7.08
C SER A 2 -4.76 9.73 -7.82
N PHE A 3 -3.70 10.51 -8.05
CA PHE A 3 -2.42 9.97 -8.50
C PHE A 3 -1.69 9.25 -7.35
N VAL A 4 -1.72 9.85 -6.16
CA VAL A 4 -1.10 9.33 -4.94
C VAL A 4 -2.18 9.00 -3.91
N GLY A 5 -2.13 7.79 -3.36
CA GLY A 5 -3.07 7.32 -2.34
C GLY A 5 -3.16 5.80 -2.28
N PRO A 6 -3.80 5.25 -1.22
CA PRO A 6 -3.89 3.82 -1.00
C PRO A 6 -4.47 3.07 -2.19
N ARG A 7 -3.84 1.95 -2.56
CA ARG A 7 -4.38 1.06 -3.58
C ARG A 7 -5.69 0.41 -3.09
N PRO A 8 -6.75 0.33 -3.92
CA PRO A 8 -7.99 -0.33 -3.52
C PRO A 8 -7.77 -1.83 -3.35
N GLU A 9 -8.30 -2.38 -2.26
CA GLU A 9 -8.18 -3.79 -1.88
C GLU A 9 -9.49 -4.53 -2.11
N VAL A 10 -9.42 -5.86 -2.29
CA VAL A 10 -10.61 -6.68 -2.50
C VAL A 10 -11.40 -6.82 -1.20
N LYS A 11 -12.73 -6.95 -1.32
CA LYS A 11 -13.64 -7.01 -0.17
C LYS A 11 -13.25 -8.07 0.87
N LYS A 12 -12.76 -9.23 0.41
CA LYS A 12 -12.27 -10.33 1.25
C LYS A 12 -11.24 -9.85 2.28
N TYR A 13 -10.34 -8.95 1.91
CA TYR A 13 -9.31 -8.42 2.82
C TYR A 13 -9.83 -7.23 3.63
N THR A 14 -10.60 -6.33 3.02
CA THR A 14 -11.16 -5.18 3.74
C THR A 14 -12.11 -5.57 4.87
N ASP A 15 -12.78 -6.72 4.75
CA ASP A 15 -13.63 -7.27 5.82
C ASP A 15 -12.81 -7.71 7.05
N LEU A 16 -11.50 -7.93 6.93
CA LEU A 16 -10.59 -8.30 8.03
C LEU A 16 -10.04 -7.08 8.78
N TYR A 17 -10.33 -5.87 8.32
CA TYR A 17 -9.74 -4.65 8.87
C TYR A 17 -10.34 -4.30 10.22
N ASN A 18 -9.48 -3.88 11.15
CA ASN A 18 -9.91 -3.25 12.39
C ASN A 18 -10.40 -1.81 12.14
N GLU A 19 -11.00 -1.18 13.17
CA GLU A 19 -11.57 0.17 13.07
C GLU A 19 -10.55 1.25 12.65
N GLU A 20 -9.27 1.09 13.02
CA GLU A 20 -8.23 2.02 12.61
C GLU A 20 -7.87 1.82 11.13
N GLN A 21 -7.67 0.58 10.71
CA GLN A 21 -7.34 0.21 9.34
C GLN A 21 -8.44 0.59 8.34
N LYS A 22 -9.71 0.57 8.76
CA LYS A 22 -10.85 1.05 7.95
C LYS A 22 -10.75 2.52 7.56
N LYS A 23 -9.96 3.34 8.27
CA LYS A 23 -9.68 4.73 7.85
C LYS A 23 -9.01 4.80 6.47
N VAL A 24 -8.31 3.76 6.05
CA VAL A 24 -7.74 3.68 4.69
C VAL A 24 -8.82 3.69 3.61
N LEU A 25 -10.03 3.21 3.92
CA LEU A 25 -11.16 3.16 2.98
C LEU A 25 -11.88 4.52 2.82
N THR A 26 -11.58 5.50 3.68
CA THR A 26 -12.24 6.82 3.63
C THR A 26 -11.54 7.80 2.71
N VAL A 27 -10.34 7.47 2.22
CA VAL A 27 -9.56 8.31 1.32
C VAL A 27 -9.67 7.87 -0.14
N VAL A 28 -9.46 8.82 -1.06
CA VAL A 28 -9.53 8.54 -2.49
C VAL A 28 -8.36 7.63 -2.89
N PRO A 29 -8.61 6.48 -3.54
CA PRO A 29 -7.54 5.57 -3.94
C PRO A 29 -6.61 6.19 -4.98
N GLY A 30 -5.35 5.78 -4.94
CA GLY A 30 -4.27 6.27 -5.80
C GLY A 30 -3.68 5.20 -6.73
N ILE A 31 -2.86 5.65 -7.68
CA ILE A 31 -2.07 4.78 -8.56
C ILE A 31 -0.81 4.30 -7.83
N THR A 32 -0.19 5.19 -7.05
CA THR A 32 1.02 4.91 -6.26
C THR A 32 0.88 5.36 -4.79
N ASP A 33 1.59 4.70 -3.90
CA ASP A 33 1.69 4.97 -2.47
C ASP A 33 2.99 4.34 -1.91
N TYR A 34 3.29 4.59 -0.64
CA TYR A 34 4.44 3.96 0.02
C TYR A 34 4.37 2.43 0.02
N ALA A 35 3.16 1.86 0.12
CA ALA A 35 2.95 0.42 0.10
C ALA A 35 3.33 -0.19 -1.27
N SER A 36 2.93 0.44 -2.37
CA SER A 36 3.21 0.01 -3.74
C SER A 36 4.70 0.09 -4.07
N ILE A 37 5.41 1.07 -3.52
CA ILE A 37 6.88 1.16 -3.67
C ILE A 37 7.55 0.04 -2.85
N LYS A 38 7.19 -0.14 -1.57
CA LYS A 38 7.80 -1.15 -0.69
C LYS A 38 7.52 -2.58 -1.17
N PHE A 39 6.29 -2.84 -1.60
CA PHE A 39 5.82 -4.16 -2.03
C PHE A 39 5.69 -4.26 -3.56
N ARG A 40 6.56 -3.58 -4.33
CA ARG A 40 6.56 -3.69 -5.80
C ARG A 40 6.70 -5.13 -6.32
N ASN A 41 7.47 -5.96 -5.62
CA ASN A 41 7.72 -7.36 -5.95
C ASN A 41 6.86 -8.30 -5.07
N GLU A 42 5.70 -7.83 -4.61
CA GLU A 42 4.75 -8.61 -3.80
C GLU A 42 4.46 -9.98 -4.42
N ASN A 43 4.23 -10.03 -5.73
CA ASN A 43 3.95 -11.28 -6.43
C ASN A 43 5.11 -12.29 -6.35
N ASP A 44 6.36 -11.84 -6.37
CA ASP A 44 7.51 -12.74 -6.26
C ASP A 44 7.61 -13.29 -4.83
N LEU A 45 7.40 -12.43 -3.82
CA LEU A 45 7.36 -12.83 -2.41
C LEU A 45 6.24 -13.84 -2.14
N LEU A 46 5.05 -13.60 -2.71
CA LEU A 46 3.90 -14.49 -2.59
C LEU A 46 4.15 -15.83 -3.31
N SER A 47 4.75 -15.80 -4.50
CA SER A 47 5.04 -17.01 -5.29
C SER A 47 6.11 -17.90 -4.66
N ALA A 48 7.02 -17.32 -3.88
CA ALA A 48 8.05 -18.05 -3.15
C ALA A 48 7.57 -18.66 -1.81
N SER A 49 6.35 -18.34 -1.38
CA SER A 49 5.79 -18.78 -0.09
C SER A 49 4.97 -20.06 -0.22
N ASP A 50 5.11 -20.96 0.75
CA ASP A 50 4.30 -22.20 0.85
C ASP A 50 2.81 -21.91 1.08
N ASN A 51 2.49 -20.75 1.69
CA ASN A 51 1.11 -20.31 1.91
C ASN A 51 0.98 -18.80 1.64
N PRO A 52 0.76 -18.42 0.36
CA PRO A 52 0.74 -17.01 -0.06
C PRO A 52 -0.37 -16.21 0.62
N GLU A 53 -1.56 -16.80 0.80
CA GLU A 53 -2.68 -16.11 1.42
C GLU A 53 -2.42 -15.79 2.89
N LYS A 54 -1.83 -16.75 3.63
CA LYS A 54 -1.49 -16.53 5.03
C LYS A 54 -0.39 -15.46 5.17
N LEU A 55 0.67 -15.54 4.36
CA LEU A 55 1.73 -14.54 4.33
C LEU A 55 1.17 -13.14 4.03
N TYR A 56 0.22 -13.06 3.09
CA TYR A 56 -0.41 -11.80 2.76
C TYR A 56 -1.17 -11.20 3.96
N ILE A 57 -2.03 -11.99 4.61
CA ILE A 57 -2.91 -11.51 5.68
C ILE A 57 -2.12 -11.19 6.96
N GLU A 58 -1.12 -11.99 7.30
CA GLU A 58 -0.41 -11.87 8.58
C GLU A 58 0.78 -10.91 8.52
N GLU A 59 1.44 -10.76 7.37
CA GLU A 59 2.67 -9.98 7.25
C GLU A 59 2.52 -8.78 6.31
N ILE A 60 2.10 -9.00 5.06
CA ILE A 60 2.13 -7.96 4.03
C ILE A 60 1.01 -6.92 4.25
N MET A 61 -0.22 -7.37 4.45
CA MET A 61 -1.39 -6.51 4.59
C MET A 61 -1.30 -5.57 5.79
N PRO A 62 -0.93 -6.00 7.02
CA PRO A 62 -0.74 -5.10 8.15
C PRO A 62 0.31 -4.02 7.88
N GLU A 63 1.43 -4.39 7.24
CA GLU A 63 2.49 -3.45 6.87
C GLU A 63 2.05 -2.43 5.82
N LYS A 64 1.31 -2.88 4.78
CA LYS A 64 0.70 -1.99 3.78
C LYS A 64 -0.25 -0.99 4.44
N LEU A 65 -1.10 -1.48 5.35
CA LEU A 65 -2.05 -0.65 6.08
C LEU A 65 -1.35 0.37 6.98
N ASN A 66 -0.28 -0.01 7.68
CA ASN A 66 0.51 0.91 8.49
C ASN A 66 1.10 2.06 7.66
N LEU A 67 1.63 1.75 6.47
CA LEU A 67 2.14 2.76 5.54
C LEU A 67 1.04 3.69 5.03
N ASN A 68 -0.13 3.13 4.74
CA ASN A 68 -1.29 3.89 4.28
C ASN A 68 -1.81 4.81 5.38
N LEU A 69 -1.94 4.33 6.61
CA LEU A 69 -2.31 5.14 7.77
C LEU A 69 -1.29 6.25 8.05
N LYS A 70 0.01 5.95 7.93
CA LYS A 70 1.08 6.94 8.06
C LYS A 70 1.00 8.03 6.99
N TYR A 71 0.66 7.66 5.76
CA TYR A 71 0.40 8.63 4.70
C TYR A 71 -0.81 9.50 5.05
N ILE A 72 -1.94 8.89 5.39
CA ILE A 72 -3.20 9.60 5.71
C ILE A 72 -3.03 10.55 6.90
N ALA A 73 -2.24 10.18 7.91
CA ALA A 73 -2.04 10.99 9.11
C ALA A 73 -1.27 12.30 8.85
N ASP A 74 -0.46 12.37 7.79
CA ASP A 74 0.45 13.48 7.55
C ASP A 74 0.64 13.74 6.05
N ASN A 75 -0.41 13.56 5.22
CA ASN A 75 -0.33 13.77 3.78
C ASN A 75 -0.35 15.26 3.43
N ASN A 76 0.50 15.64 2.48
CA ASN A 76 0.53 16.97 1.90
C ASN A 76 1.13 16.90 0.49
N VAL A 77 0.97 17.97 -0.27
CA VAL A 77 1.41 18.05 -1.67
C VAL A 77 2.91 17.74 -1.83
N PHE A 78 3.76 18.12 -0.87
CA PHE A 78 5.19 17.81 -0.94
C PHE A 78 5.47 16.31 -0.81
N LYS A 79 4.73 15.61 0.05
CA LYS A 79 4.84 14.15 0.15
C LYS A 79 4.31 13.46 -1.09
N ASP A 80 3.24 13.97 -1.69
CA ASP A 80 2.72 13.41 -2.94
C ASP A 80 3.79 13.51 -4.03
N ILE A 81 4.40 14.68 -4.18
CA ILE A 81 5.53 14.90 -5.11
C ILE A 81 6.69 13.96 -4.77
N LYS A 82 7.04 13.81 -3.49
CA LYS A 82 8.11 12.90 -3.05
C LYS A 82 7.80 11.45 -3.43
N ILE A 83 6.59 10.95 -3.16
CA ILE A 83 6.18 9.57 -3.50
C ILE A 83 6.26 9.36 -5.01
N ILE A 84 5.87 10.37 -5.80
CA ILE A 84 5.99 10.31 -7.27
C ILE A 84 7.46 10.15 -7.67
N PHE A 85 8.36 10.98 -7.13
CA PHE A 85 9.80 10.87 -7.40
C PHE A 85 10.39 9.55 -6.93
N ASP A 86 10.04 9.08 -5.73
CA ASP A 86 10.47 7.79 -5.19
C ASP A 86 9.99 6.63 -6.09
N THR A 87 8.77 6.73 -6.63
CA THR A 87 8.24 5.77 -7.62
C THR A 87 9.08 5.78 -8.90
N PHE A 88 9.35 6.95 -9.48
CA PHE A 88 10.19 7.08 -10.68
C PHE A 88 11.60 6.55 -10.46
N TYR A 89 12.23 6.92 -9.36
CA TYR A 89 13.57 6.44 -9.00
C TYR A 89 13.60 4.92 -8.85
N THR A 90 12.59 4.34 -8.20
CA THR A 90 12.46 2.89 -8.04
C THR A 90 12.33 2.16 -9.38
N ILE A 91 11.67 2.76 -10.37
CA ILE A 91 11.53 2.18 -11.73
C ILE A 91 12.82 2.33 -12.53
N ILE A 92 13.54 3.45 -12.43
CA ILE A 92 14.74 3.73 -13.24
C ILE A 92 15.98 2.99 -12.72
N ASN A 93 16.11 2.84 -11.40
CA ASN A 93 17.31 2.30 -10.77
C ASN A 93 17.31 0.76 -10.66
N HIS A 94 16.44 0.10 -11.42
CA HIS A 94 16.25 -1.34 -11.45
C HIS A 94 16.19 -1.83 -12.91
#